data_AF-A0A2N5TIU6-F1
#
_entry.id   AF-A0A2N5TIU6-F1
#
_cell.length_a   1.000
_cell.length_b   1.000
_cell.length_c   1.000
_cell.angle_alpha   90.00
_cell.angle_beta   90.00
_cell.angle_gamma   90.00
#
_symmetry.space_group_name_H-M   'P 1'
#
loop_
_entity.id
_entity.type
_entity.pdbx_description
1 polymer ?
#
loop_
_entity_poly.entity_id
_entity_poly.type
_entity_poly.pdbx_seq_one_letter_code
_entity_poly.pdbx_strand_id
1 'polypeptide(L)'
;MSISAIAARKEQQKITEEEKEEQKQEEEEEEQQQQQQQQNRKTERYYKNSTTTQQEQRTPKQKNQHTRSTGFIDPDTISNWNPIQEGEQKNYYSQQTSCIIGLRDHQNLIPHGTLQLTVLHGTIQLMGAEITTAGPSHHLFAPPSHPLPIISAKSTTPETKQQQQQQPLPLDPKKFHAIIQLQDLHCGIQDVDLLWASSGNKRPIWPSHQHSIIHGQTWSIVLSPTPDLARLRLPASWSSSLSELKPNDQRADERSDIYLIEGPKGAGKSTFATLLVNSLLNQFQQVALLDLDP
;
A
#
# COMPACT_ATOMS: atom_id res chain seq x y z
N MET A 1 12.86 18.31 -66.50
CA MET A 1 12.06 17.42 -65.63
C MET A 1 11.36 18.29 -64.61
N SER A 2 10.02 18.26 -64.59
CA SER A 2 9.17 19.32 -64.02
C SER A 2 9.02 19.21 -62.50
N ILE A 3 9.13 20.36 -61.80
CA ILE A 3 9.00 20.52 -60.33
C ILE A 3 7.66 19.94 -59.81
N SER A 4 6.63 19.92 -60.65
CA SER A 4 5.31 19.35 -60.34
C SER A 4 5.33 17.84 -60.02
N ALA A 5 6.26 17.07 -60.60
CA ALA A 5 6.33 15.63 -60.36
C ALA A 5 6.95 15.27 -59.00
N ILE A 6 7.75 16.17 -58.42
CA ILE A 6 8.40 15.96 -57.11
C ILE A 6 7.41 16.25 -55.97
N ALA A 7 6.54 17.24 -56.13
CA ALA A 7 5.51 17.58 -55.14
C ALA A 7 4.48 16.45 -54.99
N ALA A 8 3.95 15.93 -56.10
CA ALA A 8 2.98 14.83 -56.08
C ALA A 8 3.53 13.55 -55.43
N ARG A 9 4.85 13.29 -55.57
CA ARG A 9 5.48 12.11 -54.98
C ARG A 9 5.70 12.23 -53.47
N LYS A 10 5.94 13.45 -52.97
CA LYS A 10 6.02 13.71 -51.52
C LYS A 10 4.66 13.62 -50.84
N GLU A 11 3.61 14.07 -51.52
CA GLU A 11 2.24 14.00 -50.99
C GLU A 11 1.74 12.55 -50.92
N GLN A 12 2.03 11.73 -51.94
CA GLN A 12 1.74 10.29 -51.90
C GLN A 12 2.53 9.54 -50.82
N GLN A 13 3.79 9.90 -50.57
CA GLN A 13 4.58 9.30 -49.49
C GLN A 13 4.00 9.63 -48.11
N LYS A 14 3.55 10.86 -47.90
CA LYS A 14 2.97 11.29 -46.62
C LYS A 14 1.67 10.55 -46.30
N ILE A 15 0.79 10.39 -47.29
CA ILE A 15 -0.48 9.64 -47.13
C ILE A 15 -0.20 8.16 -46.78
N THR A 16 0.85 7.58 -47.37
CA THR A 16 1.21 6.17 -47.10
C THR A 16 1.79 5.97 -45.69
N GLU A 17 2.40 6.99 -45.10
CA GLU A 17 2.91 6.94 -43.72
C GLU A 17 1.80 7.14 -42.69
N GLU A 18 0.86 8.07 -42.92
CA GLU A 18 -0.30 8.28 -42.05
C GLU A 18 -1.20 7.02 -42.01
N GLU A 19 -1.47 6.37 -43.15
CA GLU A 19 -2.24 5.11 -43.19
C GLU A 19 -1.56 3.95 -42.45
N LYS A 20 -0.22 3.94 -42.38
CA LYS A 20 0.53 2.91 -41.64
C LYS A 20 0.52 3.15 -40.13
N GLU A 21 0.51 4.40 -39.69
CA GLU A 21 0.40 4.72 -38.26
C GLU A 21 -1.00 4.41 -37.73
N GLU A 22 -2.06 4.70 -38.49
CA GLU A 22 -3.43 4.35 -38.11
C GLU A 22 -3.62 2.82 -37.99
N GLN A 23 -3.14 2.04 -38.96
CA GLN A 23 -3.21 0.56 -38.88
C GLN A 23 -2.47 0.00 -37.66
N LYS A 24 -1.34 0.61 -37.30
CA LYS A 24 -0.56 0.17 -36.14
C LYS A 24 -1.28 0.49 -34.82
N GLN A 25 -1.96 1.63 -34.74
CA GLN A 25 -2.76 1.99 -33.56
C GLN A 25 -3.98 1.07 -33.40
N GLU A 26 -4.66 0.72 -34.49
CA GLU A 26 -5.78 -0.23 -34.45
C GLU A 26 -5.33 -1.63 -33.97
N GLU A 27 -4.18 -2.13 -34.44
CA GLU A 27 -3.62 -3.41 -33.96
C GLU A 27 -3.28 -3.38 -32.44
N GLU A 28 -2.70 -2.29 -31.95
CA GLU A 28 -2.38 -2.13 -30.52
C GLU A 28 -3.64 -2.04 -29.64
N GLU A 29 -4.71 -1.40 -30.11
CA GLU A 29 -6.00 -1.35 -29.41
C GLU A 29 -6.70 -2.71 -29.36
N GLU A 30 -6.68 -3.47 -30.46
CA GLU A 30 -7.24 -4.83 -30.49
C GLU A 30 -6.50 -5.77 -29.54
N GLU A 31 -5.17 -5.68 -29.45
CA GLU A 31 -4.37 -6.50 -28.55
C GLU A 31 -4.67 -6.18 -27.08
N GLN A 32 -4.83 -4.89 -26.74
CA GLN A 32 -5.22 -4.47 -25.38
C GLN A 32 -6.63 -4.97 -25.00
N GLN A 33 -7.61 -4.88 -25.91
CA GLN A 33 -8.95 -5.40 -25.67
C GLN A 33 -8.96 -6.92 -25.47
N GLN A 34 -8.17 -7.67 -26.25
CA GLN A 34 -8.05 -9.12 -26.08
C GLN A 34 -7.42 -9.49 -24.73
N GLN A 35 -6.37 -8.78 -24.29
CA GLN A 35 -5.77 -9.01 -22.98
C GLN A 35 -6.76 -8.73 -21.84
N GLN A 36 -7.55 -7.66 -21.93
CA GLN A 36 -8.55 -7.33 -20.91
C GLN A 36 -9.70 -8.36 -20.87
N GLN A 37 -10.16 -8.86 -22.01
CA GLN A 37 -11.16 -9.96 -22.06
C GLN A 37 -10.62 -11.27 -21.47
N GLN A 38 -9.34 -11.60 -21.70
CA GLN A 38 -8.73 -12.79 -21.10
C GLN A 38 -8.59 -12.67 -19.58
N GLN A 39 -8.28 -11.47 -19.05
CA GLN A 39 -8.25 -11.22 -17.61
C GLN A 39 -9.66 -11.36 -17.00
N ASN A 40 -10.68 -10.76 -17.61
CA ASN A 40 -12.07 -10.89 -17.12
C ASN A 40 -12.56 -12.35 -17.10
N ARG A 41 -12.22 -13.14 -18.13
CA ARG A 41 -12.55 -14.59 -18.16
C ARG A 41 -11.84 -15.39 -17.06
N LYS A 42 -10.60 -15.02 -16.69
CA LYS A 42 -9.87 -15.66 -15.58
C LYS A 42 -10.53 -15.32 -14.23
N THR A 43 -10.93 -14.06 -14.04
CA THR A 43 -11.61 -13.60 -12.82
C THR A 43 -12.99 -14.26 -12.67
N GLU A 44 -13.79 -14.36 -13.73
CA GLU A 44 -15.10 -15.03 -13.68
C GLU A 44 -15.00 -16.54 -13.38
N ARG A 45 -13.99 -17.23 -13.95
CA ARG A 45 -13.76 -18.65 -13.62
C ARG A 45 -13.39 -18.85 -12.15
N TYR A 46 -12.69 -17.89 -11.55
CA TYR A 46 -12.35 -17.93 -10.14
C TYR A 46 -13.62 -17.80 -9.27
N TYR A 47 -14.49 -16.84 -9.57
CA TYR A 47 -15.75 -16.65 -8.83
C TYR A 47 -16.77 -17.78 -9.02
N LYS A 48 -16.89 -18.37 -10.23
CA LYS A 48 -17.80 -19.50 -10.46
C LYS A 48 -17.40 -20.77 -9.70
N ASN A 49 -16.10 -20.97 -9.45
CA ASN A 49 -15.62 -22.14 -8.72
C ASN A 49 -15.78 -22.00 -7.19
N SER A 50 -15.93 -20.79 -6.66
CA SER A 50 -16.16 -20.56 -5.22
C SER A 50 -17.61 -20.75 -4.76
N THR A 51 -18.58 -20.89 -5.67
CA THR A 51 -20.02 -20.92 -5.33
C THR A 51 -20.72 -22.28 -5.40
N THR A 52 -20.03 -23.38 -5.75
CA THR A 52 -20.66 -24.70 -5.85
C THR A 52 -20.21 -25.62 -4.73
N THR A 53 -20.88 -25.59 -3.58
CA THR A 53 -20.81 -26.69 -2.61
C THR A 53 -22.11 -26.79 -1.80
N GLN A 54 -23.11 -27.50 -2.35
CA GLN A 54 -24.04 -28.29 -1.54
C GLN A 54 -24.43 -29.56 -2.28
N GLN A 55 -24.49 -30.66 -1.51
CA GLN A 55 -25.04 -31.98 -1.79
C GLN A 55 -24.20 -32.97 -2.61
N GLU A 56 -23.59 -33.90 -1.86
CA GLU A 56 -24.02 -35.32 -1.78
C GLU A 56 -22.94 -36.42 -2.00
N GLN A 57 -23.01 -37.37 -1.06
CA GLN A 57 -22.72 -38.80 -1.13
C GLN A 57 -21.27 -39.33 -1.04
N ARG A 58 -21.16 -40.29 -0.10
CA ARG A 58 -19.96 -40.94 0.42
C ARG A 58 -19.48 -42.05 -0.52
N THR A 59 -18.19 -42.04 -0.88
CA THR A 59 -17.41 -43.24 -1.26
C THR A 59 -15.95 -43.12 -0.76
N PRO A 60 -15.23 -44.23 -0.55
CA PRO A 60 -14.03 -44.23 0.29
C PRO A 60 -12.72 -44.00 -0.46
N LYS A 61 -11.95 -43.02 0.05
CA LYS A 61 -10.48 -42.94 0.17
C LYS A 61 -9.65 -43.31 -1.07
N GLN A 62 -9.53 -42.36 -1.98
CA GLN A 62 -8.23 -42.09 -2.61
C GLN A 62 -7.50 -41.03 -1.78
N LYS A 63 -6.21 -41.27 -1.48
CA LYS A 63 -5.32 -40.31 -0.83
C LYS A 63 -5.14 -39.11 -1.77
N ASN A 64 -6.09 -38.18 -1.71
CA ASN A 64 -6.00 -36.90 -2.38
C ASN A 64 -4.80 -36.16 -1.81
N GLN A 65 -3.85 -35.88 -2.71
CA GLN A 65 -2.85 -34.86 -2.53
C GLN A 65 -3.55 -33.62 -1.95
N HIS A 66 -3.04 -33.12 -0.83
CA HIS A 66 -3.56 -31.93 -0.16
C HIS A 66 -3.87 -30.86 -1.20
N THR A 67 -5.16 -30.63 -1.44
CA THR A 67 -5.63 -29.40 -2.06
C THR A 67 -5.07 -28.29 -1.19
N ARG A 68 -4.14 -27.52 -1.75
CA ARG A 68 -3.58 -26.34 -1.11
C ARG A 68 -4.77 -25.51 -0.64
N SER A 69 -4.98 -25.41 0.66
CA SER A 69 -5.94 -24.49 1.26
C SER A 69 -5.74 -23.14 0.57
N THR A 70 -6.71 -22.73 -0.24
CA THR A 70 -6.78 -21.37 -0.75
C THR A 70 -6.81 -20.51 0.51
N GLY A 71 -5.79 -19.68 0.70
CA GLY A 71 -5.67 -18.83 1.87
C GLY A 71 -6.93 -17.98 2.06
N PHE A 72 -7.17 -17.50 3.27
CA PHE A 72 -8.27 -16.55 3.50
C PHE A 72 -7.99 -15.28 2.69
N ILE A 73 -9.00 -14.74 1.99
CA ILE A 73 -8.87 -13.50 1.24
C ILE A 73 -9.72 -12.45 1.95
N ASP A 74 -9.06 -11.42 2.47
CA ASP A 74 -9.76 -10.22 2.95
C ASP A 74 -9.95 -9.25 1.77
N PRO A 75 -11.19 -9.06 1.26
CA PRO A 75 -11.44 -8.16 0.14
C PRO A 75 -11.16 -6.70 0.46
N ASP A 76 -11.10 -6.34 1.75
CA ASP A 76 -10.86 -4.97 2.20
C ASP A 76 -9.36 -4.63 2.24
N THR A 77 -8.48 -5.62 2.14
CA THR A 77 -7.01 -5.45 2.18
C THR A 77 -6.48 -5.06 0.81
N ILE A 78 -6.95 -3.91 0.30
CA ILE A 78 -6.54 -3.35 -0.99
C ILE A 78 -6.35 -1.85 -0.81
N SER A 79 -5.21 -1.34 -1.30
CA SER A 79 -4.95 0.09 -1.36
C SER A 79 -5.93 0.74 -2.33
N ASN A 80 -6.58 1.84 -1.95
CA ASN A 80 -7.46 2.58 -2.87
C ASN A 80 -6.70 3.62 -3.72
N TRP A 81 -5.37 3.63 -3.63
CA TRP A 81 -4.47 4.38 -4.48
C TRP A 81 -4.09 3.57 -5.73
N ASN A 82 -4.04 4.23 -6.88
CA ASN A 82 -3.62 3.63 -8.16
C ASN A 82 -2.42 4.39 -8.75
N PRO A 83 -1.40 3.70 -9.27
CA PRO A 83 -0.22 4.33 -9.85
C PRO A 83 -0.53 4.98 -11.21
N ILE A 84 -0.11 6.23 -11.38
CA ILE A 84 -0.16 7.01 -12.61
C ILE A 84 1.26 7.51 -12.89
N GLN A 85 1.89 6.98 -13.95
CA GLN A 85 3.30 7.22 -14.28
C GLN A 85 3.53 8.44 -15.18
N GLU A 86 2.52 8.83 -15.95
CA GLU A 86 2.61 9.84 -16.99
C GLU A 86 1.43 10.82 -16.95
N GLY A 87 1.59 11.95 -17.66
CA GLY A 87 0.57 13.00 -17.75
C GLY A 87 0.50 13.93 -16.53
N GLU A 88 -0.46 14.84 -16.55
CA GLU A 88 -0.60 15.90 -15.53
C GLU A 88 -0.98 15.36 -14.15
N GLN A 89 -1.59 14.18 -14.10
CA GLN A 89 -2.06 13.52 -12.89
C GLN A 89 -1.07 12.51 -12.32
N LYS A 90 0.17 12.47 -12.85
CA LYS A 90 1.26 11.62 -12.38
C LYS A 90 1.40 11.70 -10.86
N ASN A 91 1.28 10.55 -10.20
CA ASN A 91 1.34 10.41 -8.74
C ASN A 91 2.36 9.37 -8.29
N TYR A 92 3.09 8.78 -9.24
CA TYR A 92 4.06 7.73 -8.98
C TYR A 92 5.34 8.01 -9.78
N TYR A 93 6.48 7.88 -9.10
CA TYR A 93 7.79 7.97 -9.71
C TYR A 93 8.67 6.85 -9.17
N SER A 94 9.14 5.98 -10.06
CA SER A 94 10.02 4.86 -9.71
C SER A 94 11.49 5.24 -9.93
N GLN A 95 12.34 4.91 -8.96
CA GLN A 95 13.79 4.90 -9.05
C GLN A 95 14.30 3.47 -8.85
N GLN A 96 15.59 3.22 -9.10
CA GLN A 96 16.16 1.86 -9.05
C GLN A 96 15.94 1.14 -7.70
N THR A 97 15.97 1.86 -6.58
CA THR A 97 15.87 1.30 -5.23
C THR A 97 14.85 2.01 -4.35
N SER A 98 14.10 2.96 -4.92
CA SER A 98 13.09 3.70 -4.18
C SER A 98 11.91 4.06 -5.07
N CYS A 99 10.75 4.26 -4.46
CA CYS A 99 9.63 4.85 -5.15
C CYS A 99 9.15 6.09 -4.42
N ILE A 100 8.64 7.05 -5.18
CA ILE A 100 8.04 8.28 -4.68
C ILE A 100 6.57 8.25 -5.05
N ILE A 101 5.71 8.40 -4.05
CA ILE A 101 4.25 8.29 -4.18
C ILE A 101 3.61 9.58 -3.68
N GLY A 102 2.74 10.16 -4.50
CA GLY A 102 1.85 11.24 -4.14
C GLY A 102 0.49 10.70 -3.69
N LEU A 103 0.05 11.12 -2.50
CA LEU A 103 -1.24 10.76 -1.91
C LEU A 103 -2.16 11.99 -1.87
N ARG A 104 -3.39 11.81 -2.38
CA ARG A 104 -4.48 12.78 -2.25
C ARG A 104 -5.33 12.46 -1.03
N ASP A 105 -6.30 13.33 -0.77
CA ASP A 105 -7.28 13.12 0.29
C ASP A 105 -8.03 11.79 0.05
N HIS A 106 -8.34 11.12 1.15
CA HIS A 106 -8.98 9.80 1.19
C HIS A 106 -8.24 8.67 0.47
N GLN A 107 -7.02 8.89 -0.04
CA GLN A 107 -6.18 7.83 -0.58
C GLN A 107 -5.36 7.17 0.52
N ASN A 108 -5.18 5.86 0.40
CA ASN A 108 -4.43 5.02 1.30
C ASN A 108 -3.55 4.02 0.55
N LEU A 109 -2.48 3.62 1.23
CA LEU A 109 -1.58 2.55 0.82
C LEU A 109 -1.51 1.52 1.93
N ILE A 110 -1.51 0.26 1.53
CA ILE A 110 -1.33 -0.89 2.40
C ILE A 110 -0.02 -1.55 1.99
N PRO A 111 1.11 -1.21 2.66
CA PRO A 111 2.37 -1.88 2.41
C PRO A 111 2.41 -3.27 3.05
N HIS A 112 3.15 -4.16 2.42
CA HIS A 112 3.47 -5.50 2.91
C HIS A 112 4.97 -5.73 2.79
N GLY A 113 5.61 -6.31 3.81
CA GLY A 113 7.05 -6.52 3.85
C GLY A 113 7.77 -5.55 4.79
N THR A 114 9.02 -5.26 4.50
CA THR A 114 9.87 -4.36 5.29
C THR A 114 10.33 -3.20 4.44
N LEU A 115 10.12 -1.97 4.90
CA LEU A 115 10.49 -0.79 4.11
C LEU A 115 10.97 0.35 5.00
N GLN A 116 11.67 1.29 4.38
CA GLN A 116 11.95 2.59 4.96
C GLN A 116 11.00 3.62 4.35
N LEU A 117 10.28 4.34 5.20
CA LEU A 117 9.28 5.35 4.86
C LEU A 117 9.80 6.73 5.20
N THR A 118 9.81 7.64 4.23
CA THR A 118 10.17 9.05 4.45
C THR A 118 9.06 9.95 3.92
N VAL A 119 8.66 10.96 4.69
CA VAL A 119 7.70 11.96 4.23
C VAL A 119 8.46 13.10 3.59
N LEU A 120 8.26 13.29 2.29
CA LEU A 120 8.89 14.36 1.52
C LEU A 120 8.04 15.62 1.50
N HIS A 121 6.72 15.49 1.50
CA HIS A 121 5.80 16.63 1.57
C HIS A 121 4.56 16.28 2.41
N GLY A 122 4.00 17.28 3.10
CA GLY A 122 2.73 17.16 3.81
C GLY A 122 2.80 16.36 5.10
N THR A 123 1.71 15.68 5.42
CA THR A 123 1.59 14.85 6.63
C THR A 123 0.84 13.58 6.31
N ILE A 124 1.32 12.45 6.81
CA ILE A 124 0.63 11.17 6.73
C ILE A 124 0.20 10.71 8.11
N GLN A 125 -0.83 9.87 8.15
CA GLN A 125 -1.24 9.13 9.32
C GLN A 125 -0.86 7.65 9.15
N LEU A 126 -0.24 7.08 10.18
CA LEU A 126 0.19 5.68 10.22
C LEU A 126 0.00 5.13 11.64
N MET A 127 -0.96 4.21 11.81
CA MET A 127 -1.23 3.58 13.12
C MET A 127 -1.37 4.58 14.28
N GLY A 128 -2.09 5.68 14.07
CA GLY A 128 -2.28 6.74 15.08
C GLY A 128 -1.17 7.79 15.13
N ALA A 129 0.01 7.52 14.58
CA ALA A 129 1.09 8.51 14.48
C ALA A 129 0.88 9.45 13.29
N GLU A 130 1.27 10.71 13.47
CA GLU A 130 1.34 11.73 12.44
C GLU A 130 2.80 11.97 12.05
N ILE A 131 3.14 11.60 10.82
CA ILE A 131 4.51 11.70 10.32
C ILE A 131 4.57 12.88 9.36
N THR A 132 5.49 13.79 9.62
CA THR A 132 5.71 15.02 8.84
C THR A 132 7.10 15.03 8.21
N THR A 133 7.37 16.01 7.35
CA THR A 133 8.65 16.17 6.65
C THR A 133 9.83 16.52 7.56
N ALA A 134 9.58 16.99 8.78
CA ALA A 134 10.63 17.35 9.73
C ALA A 134 11.23 16.13 10.45
N GLY A 135 10.59 14.97 10.35
CA GLY A 135 11.01 13.73 11.02
C GLY A 135 12.08 12.95 10.25
N PRO A 136 12.77 12.00 10.93
CA PRO A 136 13.65 11.07 10.27
C PRO A 136 12.86 10.07 9.40
N SER A 137 13.57 9.32 8.56
CA SER A 137 12.98 8.14 7.92
C SER A 137 12.59 7.08 8.97
N HIS A 138 11.45 6.43 8.76
CA HIS A 138 10.90 5.42 9.66
C HIS A 138 11.03 4.02 9.07
N HIS A 139 11.44 3.05 9.88
CA HIS A 139 11.42 1.64 9.50
C HIS A 139 10.02 1.06 9.75
N LEU A 140 9.43 0.47 8.71
CA LEU A 140 8.11 -0.15 8.77
C LEU A 140 8.25 -1.64 8.52
N PHE A 141 7.71 -2.43 9.46
CA PHE A 141 7.62 -3.88 9.38
C PHE A 141 6.15 -4.26 9.27
N ALA A 142 5.75 -4.79 8.12
CA ALA A 142 4.38 -5.19 7.79
C ALA A 142 4.34 -6.67 7.39
N PRO A 143 4.59 -7.61 8.33
CA PRO A 143 4.52 -9.04 8.07
C PRO A 143 3.06 -9.49 7.88
N PRO A 144 2.80 -10.61 7.18
CA PRO A 144 1.45 -11.16 6.99
C PRO A 144 0.85 -11.75 8.26
N SER A 145 1.65 -12.00 9.29
CA SER A 145 1.21 -12.53 10.58
C SER A 145 0.37 -11.55 11.41
N HIS A 146 0.38 -10.26 11.04
CA HIS A 146 -0.34 -9.20 11.73
C HIS A 146 -1.13 -8.35 10.74
N PRO A 147 -2.20 -7.65 11.19
CA PRO A 147 -2.93 -6.74 10.33
C PRO A 147 -1.99 -5.66 9.75
N LEU A 148 -1.97 -5.53 8.42
CA LEU A 148 -1.10 -4.63 7.70
C LEU A 148 -1.44 -3.17 8.03
N PRO A 149 -0.42 -2.33 8.24
CA PRO A 149 -0.63 -0.91 8.51
C PRO A 149 -1.22 -0.21 7.29
N ILE A 150 -1.90 0.91 7.54
CA ILE A 150 -2.47 1.76 6.49
C ILE A 150 -1.76 3.11 6.56
N ILE A 151 -1.20 3.54 5.43
CA ILE A 151 -0.66 4.88 5.25
C ILE A 151 -1.72 5.72 4.55
N SER A 152 -2.18 6.81 5.16
CA SER A 152 -3.11 7.75 4.54
C SER A 152 -2.61 9.18 4.64
N ALA A 153 -2.92 10.02 3.64
CA ALA A 153 -2.64 11.44 3.75
C ALA A 153 -3.56 12.09 4.79
N LYS A 154 -3.03 13.02 5.58
CA LYS A 154 -3.82 13.87 6.47
C LYS A 154 -3.98 15.23 5.80
N SER A 155 -5.22 15.62 5.53
CA SER A 155 -5.51 16.97 5.04
C SER A 155 -5.16 17.97 6.15
N THR A 156 -4.07 18.70 5.96
CA THR A 156 -3.73 19.84 6.80
C THR A 156 -4.33 21.08 6.15
N THR A 157 -5.14 21.81 6.92
CA THR A 157 -5.61 23.14 6.52
C THR A 157 -4.36 23.97 6.18
N PRO A 158 -4.36 24.78 5.10
CA PRO A 158 -3.18 25.49 4.62
C PRO A 158 -2.78 26.65 5.56
N GLU A 159 -2.43 26.36 6.81
CA GLU A 159 -1.75 27.27 7.70
C GLU A 159 -0.24 27.14 7.47
N THR A 160 0.18 27.88 6.45
CA THR A 160 1.45 28.58 6.30
C THR A 160 2.56 28.23 7.31
N LYS A 161 3.24 27.10 7.12
CA LYS A 161 4.69 27.03 7.33
C LYS A 161 5.32 26.42 6.09
N GLN A 162 5.50 27.27 5.06
CA GLN A 162 6.42 27.02 3.97
C GLN A 162 7.84 26.95 4.55
N GLN A 163 8.23 25.81 5.12
CA GLN A 163 9.64 25.46 5.15
C GLN A 163 9.99 25.10 3.71
N GLN A 164 10.62 26.06 3.03
CA GLN A 164 11.17 25.90 1.70
C GLN A 164 12.15 24.72 1.72
N GLN A 165 11.69 23.52 1.34
CA GLN A 165 12.60 22.47 0.95
C GLN A 165 13.29 22.91 -0.34
N GLN A 166 14.61 23.06 -0.27
CA GLN A 166 15.45 23.50 -1.40
C GLN A 166 15.69 22.38 -2.43
N GLN A 167 15.11 21.19 -2.25
CA GLN A 167 15.27 20.08 -3.20
C GLN A 167 14.07 19.99 -4.16
N PRO A 168 14.31 19.90 -5.47
CA PRO A 168 13.25 19.68 -6.45
C PRO A 168 12.62 18.30 -6.23
N LEU A 169 11.34 18.29 -5.90
CA LEU A 169 10.56 17.05 -5.78
C LEU A 169 10.12 16.55 -7.16
N PRO A 170 10.19 15.24 -7.45
CA PRO A 170 9.74 14.68 -8.73
C PRO A 170 8.23 14.82 -8.99
N LEU A 171 7.45 15.06 -7.93
CA LEU A 171 6.00 15.27 -7.98
C LEU A 171 5.68 16.68 -7.48
N ASP A 172 4.68 17.32 -8.09
CA ASP A 172 4.23 18.66 -7.71
C ASP A 172 3.53 18.65 -6.32
N PRO A 173 4.12 19.28 -5.29
CA PRO A 173 3.54 19.32 -3.94
C PRO A 173 2.13 19.92 -3.89
N LYS A 174 1.78 20.81 -4.83
CA LYS A 174 0.46 21.46 -4.85
C LYS A 174 -0.67 20.50 -5.23
N LYS A 175 -0.35 19.34 -5.83
CA LYS A 175 -1.33 18.35 -6.31
C LYS A 175 -1.64 17.25 -5.28
N PHE A 176 -0.86 17.17 -4.20
CA PHE A 176 -0.91 16.08 -3.24
C PHE A 176 -0.94 16.60 -1.81
N HIS A 177 -1.70 15.92 -0.94
CA HIS A 177 -1.73 16.24 0.48
C HIS A 177 -0.51 15.68 1.21
N ALA A 178 0.07 14.61 0.68
CA ALA A 178 1.36 14.09 1.11
C ALA A 178 2.15 13.52 -0.07
N ILE A 179 3.47 13.66 -0.02
CA ILE A 179 4.40 12.94 -0.90
C ILE A 179 5.31 12.13 0.00
N ILE A 180 5.42 10.84 -0.27
CA ILE A 180 6.25 9.91 0.50
C ILE A 180 7.26 9.22 -0.39
N GLN A 181 8.35 8.78 0.20
CA GLN A 181 9.33 7.90 -0.42
C GLN A 181 9.35 6.57 0.32
N LEU A 182 9.29 5.48 -0.43
CA LEU A 182 9.47 4.12 0.06
C LEU A 182 10.80 3.57 -0.47
N GLN A 183 11.59 2.98 0.40
CA GLN A 183 12.87 2.34 0.06
C GLN A 183 12.96 0.95 0.65
N ASP A 184 13.81 0.12 0.06
CA ASP A 184 14.11 -1.20 0.61
C ASP A 184 14.79 -1.11 1.98
N LEU A 185 14.40 -2.01 2.89
CA LEU A 185 14.99 -2.14 4.22
C LEU A 185 15.62 -3.52 4.40
N HIS A 186 16.91 -3.60 4.09
CA HIS A 186 17.70 -4.82 4.30
C HIS A 186 18.27 -4.85 5.73
N CYS A 187 17.49 -5.37 6.67
CA CYS A 187 17.90 -5.54 8.07
C CYS A 187 18.20 -7.00 8.46
N GLY A 188 18.14 -7.92 7.50
CA GLY A 188 18.43 -9.36 7.71
C GLY A 188 17.25 -10.15 8.30
N ILE A 189 16.14 -9.51 8.64
CA ILE A 189 14.95 -10.23 9.15
C ILE A 189 14.34 -11.17 8.09
N GLN A 190 14.62 -10.90 6.81
CA GLN A 190 14.21 -11.74 5.70
C GLN A 190 14.96 -13.08 5.69
N ASP A 191 16.20 -13.11 6.18
CA ASP A 191 17.01 -14.33 6.25
C ASP A 191 16.49 -15.32 7.31
N VAL A 192 15.61 -14.86 8.21
CA VAL A 192 14.89 -15.76 9.13
C VAL A 192 14.05 -16.76 8.36
N ASP A 193 13.56 -16.41 7.16
CA ASP A 193 12.84 -17.35 6.30
C ASP A 193 13.74 -18.50 5.84
N LEU A 194 15.05 -18.28 5.67
CA LEU A 194 16.00 -19.36 5.33
C LEU A 194 16.12 -20.38 6.46
N LEU A 195 16.15 -19.90 7.70
CA LEU A 195 16.15 -20.75 8.89
C LEU A 195 14.81 -21.47 9.05
N TRP A 196 13.70 -20.77 8.82
CA TRP A 196 12.35 -21.33 8.97
C TRP A 196 12.01 -22.36 7.89
N ALA A 197 12.36 -22.09 6.64
CA ALA A 197 12.11 -22.96 5.49
C ALA A 197 12.91 -24.26 5.55
N SER A 198 14.03 -24.30 6.28
CA SER A 198 14.82 -25.53 6.47
C SER A 198 14.05 -26.63 7.23
N SER A 199 12.93 -26.28 7.88
CA SER A 199 12.08 -27.19 8.66
C SER A 199 10.84 -27.77 7.92
N GLY A 200 10.73 -27.60 6.59
CA GLY A 200 9.68 -28.25 5.76
C GLY A 200 9.00 -27.31 4.74
N ASN A 201 7.85 -27.73 4.18
CA ASN A 201 7.04 -26.96 3.19
C ASN A 201 6.29 -25.76 3.83
N LYS A 202 6.95 -24.98 4.69
CA LYS A 202 6.37 -23.79 5.29
C LYS A 202 6.46 -22.63 4.29
N ARG A 203 5.42 -21.79 4.24
CA ARG A 203 5.45 -20.58 3.43
C ARG A 203 6.42 -19.57 4.07
N PRO A 204 7.20 -18.82 3.28
CA PRO A 204 8.01 -17.72 3.80
C PRO A 204 7.10 -16.68 4.46
N ILE A 205 7.60 -16.02 5.50
CA ILE A 205 6.90 -14.92 6.17
C ILE A 205 6.91 -13.70 5.27
N TRP A 206 8.00 -13.45 4.57
CA TRP A 206 8.16 -12.26 3.74
C TRP A 206 7.75 -12.52 2.28
N PRO A 207 7.24 -11.50 1.56
CA PRO A 207 6.74 -11.69 0.20
C PRO A 207 7.82 -12.17 -0.76
N SER A 208 7.46 -13.11 -1.63
CA SER A 208 8.12 -13.25 -2.93
C SER A 208 7.36 -12.39 -3.95
N HIS A 209 8.08 -11.60 -4.75
CA HIS A 209 7.60 -10.45 -5.54
C HIS A 209 6.56 -10.71 -6.65
N GLN A 210 5.80 -11.81 -6.62
CA GLN A 210 5.19 -12.35 -7.83
C GLN A 210 3.94 -11.62 -8.31
N HIS A 211 3.37 -10.67 -7.55
CA HIS A 211 2.02 -10.15 -7.85
C HIS A 211 1.79 -8.64 -7.73
N SER A 212 2.77 -7.82 -7.32
CA SER A 212 2.55 -6.36 -7.21
C SER A 212 3.30 -5.58 -8.29
N ILE A 213 2.63 -4.62 -8.90
CA ILE A 213 3.21 -3.69 -9.89
C ILE A 213 4.17 -2.71 -9.18
N ILE A 214 3.91 -2.41 -7.90
CA ILE A 214 4.65 -1.42 -7.11
C ILE A 214 5.32 -2.14 -5.96
N HIS A 215 6.63 -2.40 -6.11
CA HIS A 215 7.41 -3.18 -5.17
C HIS A 215 8.86 -2.71 -5.11
N GLY A 216 9.50 -2.99 -3.97
CA GLY A 216 10.94 -3.07 -3.83
C GLY A 216 11.40 -4.52 -3.71
N GLN A 217 12.67 -4.73 -3.40
CA GLN A 217 13.25 -6.03 -3.08
C GLN A 217 12.79 -6.59 -1.72
N THR A 218 12.22 -5.75 -0.85
CA THR A 218 11.87 -6.14 0.52
C THR A 218 10.42 -5.84 0.90
N TRP A 219 9.67 -5.19 0.01
CA TRP A 219 8.29 -4.78 0.25
C TRP A 219 7.47 -4.71 -1.05
N SER A 220 6.15 -4.67 -0.92
CA SER A 220 5.21 -4.42 -2.00
C SER A 220 3.97 -3.66 -1.52
N ILE A 221 3.28 -2.98 -2.43
CA ILE A 221 1.95 -2.42 -2.16
C ILE A 221 0.88 -3.43 -2.53
N VAL A 222 -0.11 -3.61 -1.65
CA VAL A 222 -1.26 -4.48 -1.92
C VAL A 222 -2.28 -3.72 -2.78
N LEU A 223 -2.29 -4.03 -4.08
CA LEU A 223 -3.19 -3.42 -5.08
C LEU A 223 -4.30 -4.37 -5.56
N SER A 224 -4.27 -5.62 -5.12
CA SER A 224 -5.24 -6.65 -5.49
C SER A 224 -5.47 -7.61 -4.32
N PRO A 225 -6.63 -8.30 -4.28
CA PRO A 225 -6.92 -9.25 -3.21
C PRO A 225 -5.81 -10.32 -3.14
N THR A 226 -5.11 -10.34 -2.02
CA THR A 226 -3.97 -11.24 -1.81
C THR A 226 -4.29 -12.20 -0.67
N PRO A 227 -4.13 -13.53 -0.86
CA PRO A 227 -4.39 -14.50 0.20
C PRO A 227 -3.53 -14.26 1.43
N ASP A 228 -4.11 -14.55 2.59
CA ASP A 228 -3.48 -14.53 3.91
C ASP A 228 -3.00 -13.14 4.37
N LEU A 229 -3.43 -12.06 3.69
CA LEU A 229 -3.24 -10.68 4.14
C LEU A 229 -4.54 -10.10 4.71
N ALA A 230 -4.43 -9.41 5.85
CA ALA A 230 -5.51 -8.65 6.47
C ALA A 230 -5.01 -7.24 6.76
N ARG A 231 -5.83 -6.21 6.54
CA ARG A 231 -5.49 -4.83 6.93
C ARG A 231 -5.85 -4.55 8.38
N LEU A 232 -5.18 -3.58 8.98
CA LEU A 232 -5.57 -3.02 10.26
C LEU A 232 -6.95 -2.36 10.16
N ARG A 233 -7.92 -2.88 10.90
CA ARG A 233 -9.29 -2.31 10.99
C ARG A 233 -9.43 -1.55 12.30
N LEU A 234 -9.75 -0.27 12.20
CA LEU A 234 -9.97 0.60 13.36
C LEU A 234 -11.47 0.81 13.54
N PRO A 235 -12.08 0.30 14.63
CA PRO A 235 -13.46 0.62 14.97
C PRO A 235 -13.62 2.14 15.17
N ALA A 236 -14.75 2.70 14.72
CA ALA A 236 -15.03 4.13 14.89
C ALA A 236 -15.03 4.57 16.37
N SER A 237 -15.42 3.66 17.27
CA SER A 237 -15.35 3.89 18.72
C SER A 237 -13.91 4.12 19.20
N TRP A 238 -12.92 3.39 18.65
CA TRP A 238 -11.52 3.58 19.03
C TRP A 238 -11.02 4.95 18.58
N SER A 239 -11.31 5.35 17.35
CA SER A 239 -10.95 6.69 16.85
C SER A 239 -11.60 7.79 17.67
N SER A 240 -12.86 7.60 18.07
CA SER A 240 -13.59 8.55 18.91
C SER A 240 -12.93 8.69 20.29
N SER A 241 -12.66 7.57 20.96
CA SER A 241 -11.97 7.57 22.25
C SER A 241 -10.58 8.22 22.17
N LEU A 242 -9.78 7.90 21.15
CA LEU A 242 -8.46 8.52 20.96
C LEU A 242 -8.56 10.04 20.76
N SER A 243 -9.61 10.53 20.09
CA SER A 243 -9.83 11.96 19.86
C SER A 243 -10.26 12.74 21.11
N GLU A 244 -10.85 12.05 22.10
CA GLU A 244 -11.27 12.63 23.38
C GLU A 244 -10.10 12.80 24.36
N LEU A 245 -9.02 12.02 24.19
CA LEU A 245 -7.84 12.01 25.07
C LEU A 245 -6.91 13.23 24.88
N LYS A 246 -7.46 14.39 24.50
CA LYS A 246 -6.67 15.61 24.35
C LYS A 246 -6.14 16.07 25.72
N PRO A 247 -4.85 16.42 25.84
CA PRO A 247 -4.30 17.00 27.04
C PRO A 247 -5.08 18.26 27.38
N ASN A 248 -5.49 18.36 28.63
CA ASN A 248 -6.22 19.51 29.10
C ASN A 248 -5.20 20.62 29.38
N ASP A 249 -5.03 21.55 28.43
CA ASP A 249 -4.08 22.68 28.49
C ASP A 249 -4.21 23.54 29.77
N GLN A 250 -5.32 23.38 30.52
CA GLN A 250 -5.62 24.14 31.72
C GLN A 250 -5.09 23.52 33.03
N ARG A 251 -4.46 22.34 32.99
CA ARG A 251 -3.84 21.74 34.18
C ARG A 251 -2.37 22.13 34.26
N ALA A 252 -2.12 23.31 34.82
CA ALA A 252 -0.79 23.78 35.21
C ALA A 252 -0.14 22.94 36.34
N ASP A 253 -0.77 21.83 36.76
CA ASP A 253 -0.22 20.87 37.72
C ASP A 253 0.36 19.66 36.97
N GLU A 254 1.65 19.41 37.22
CA GLU A 254 2.60 18.44 36.63
C GLU A 254 2.22 16.95 36.72
N ARG A 255 0.93 16.57 36.62
CA ARG A 255 0.54 15.15 36.65
C ARG A 255 0.49 14.57 35.25
N SER A 256 1.37 13.60 35.00
CA SER A 256 1.27 12.72 33.83
C SER A 256 -0.04 11.94 33.88
N ASP A 257 -0.78 11.95 32.77
CA ASP A 257 -1.98 11.10 32.65
C ASP A 257 -1.58 9.62 32.57
N ILE A 258 -2.29 8.78 33.31
CA ILE A 258 -2.08 7.32 33.33
C ILE A 258 -3.29 6.65 32.69
N TYR A 259 -3.04 5.87 31.64
CA TYR A 259 -4.05 5.11 30.93
C TYR A 259 -3.89 3.61 31.22
N LEU A 260 -4.97 2.96 31.62
CA LEU A 260 -5.04 1.52 31.85
C LEU A 260 -5.94 0.88 30.78
N ILE A 261 -5.43 -0.12 30.06
CA ILE A 261 -6.15 -0.82 29.00
C ILE A 261 -6.47 -2.23 29.49
N GLU A 262 -7.75 -2.51 29.70
CA GLU A 262 -8.24 -3.81 30.18
C GLU A 262 -9.17 -4.47 29.16
N GLY A 263 -9.29 -5.80 29.25
CA GLY A 263 -10.20 -6.56 28.41
C GLY A 263 -9.81 -8.03 28.21
N PRO A 264 -10.73 -8.86 27.68
CA PRO A 264 -10.49 -10.29 27.51
C PRO A 264 -9.38 -10.58 26.49
N LYS A 265 -8.94 -11.84 26.45
CA LYS A 265 -7.97 -12.31 25.44
C LYS A 265 -8.55 -12.12 24.04
N GLY A 266 -7.73 -11.60 23.11
CA GLY A 266 -8.15 -11.37 21.72
C GLY A 266 -9.00 -10.12 21.47
N ALA A 267 -9.24 -9.26 22.47
CA ALA A 267 -10.01 -8.03 22.31
C ALA A 267 -9.29 -6.90 21.53
N GLY A 268 -8.04 -7.11 21.11
CA GLY A 268 -7.24 -6.10 20.41
C GLY A 268 -6.50 -5.11 21.33
N LYS A 269 -6.31 -5.44 22.62
CA LYS A 269 -5.64 -4.57 23.60
C LYS A 269 -4.27 -4.07 23.13
N SER A 270 -3.41 -4.96 22.66
CA SER A 270 -2.07 -4.59 22.18
C SER A 270 -2.14 -3.66 20.97
N THR A 271 -3.08 -3.90 20.06
CA THR A 271 -3.34 -3.01 18.91
C THR A 271 -3.78 -1.63 19.37
N PHE A 272 -4.74 -1.56 20.30
CA PHE A 272 -5.22 -0.28 20.85
C PHE A 272 -4.12 0.45 21.63
N ALA A 273 -3.31 -0.27 22.42
CA ALA A 273 -2.17 0.30 23.15
C ALA A 273 -1.16 0.94 22.18
N THR A 274 -0.79 0.24 21.10
CA THR A 274 0.09 0.80 20.07
C THR A 274 -0.51 2.06 19.43
N LEU A 275 -1.80 2.05 19.10
CA LEU A 275 -2.48 3.23 18.54
C LEU A 275 -2.49 4.40 19.52
N LEU A 276 -2.75 4.13 20.80
CA LEU A 276 -2.77 5.14 21.85
C LEU A 276 -1.38 5.76 22.05
N VAL A 277 -0.35 4.93 22.17
CA VAL A 277 1.04 5.40 22.32
C VAL A 277 1.44 6.27 21.12
N ASN A 278 1.19 5.79 19.91
CA ASN A 278 1.49 6.55 18.69
C ASN A 278 0.69 7.86 18.61
N SER A 279 -0.57 7.86 19.04
CA SER A 279 -1.42 9.05 19.09
C SER A 279 -0.92 10.08 20.12
N LEU A 280 -0.49 9.61 21.30
CA LEU A 280 0.07 10.45 22.36
C LEU A 280 1.43 11.05 21.94
N LEU A 281 2.26 10.29 21.23
CA LEU A 281 3.55 10.77 20.72
C LEU A 281 3.42 11.92 19.69
N ASN A 282 2.23 12.17 19.16
CA ASN A 282 1.97 13.37 18.34
C ASN A 282 1.95 14.66 19.17
N GLN A 283 1.79 14.56 20.48
CA GLN A 283 1.60 15.68 21.40
C GLN A 283 2.68 15.73 22.48
N PHE A 284 3.15 14.57 22.93
CA PHE A 284 4.16 14.43 23.97
C PHE A 284 5.49 13.98 23.36
N GLN A 285 6.58 14.52 23.89
CA GLN A 285 7.93 14.12 23.47
C GLN A 285 8.26 12.67 23.84
N GLN A 286 7.70 12.18 24.94
CA GLN A 286 7.95 10.85 25.49
C GLN A 286 6.66 10.25 26.04
N VAL A 287 6.48 8.95 25.82
CA VAL A 287 5.37 8.16 26.36
C VAL A 287 5.98 6.88 26.93
N ALA A 288 5.65 6.55 28.17
CA ALA A 288 6.07 5.31 28.80
C ALA A 288 4.96 4.25 28.62
N LEU A 289 5.36 3.04 28.21
CA LEU A 289 4.48 1.87 28.13
C LEU A 289 4.92 0.84 29.16
N LEU A 290 3.99 0.44 30.04
CA LEU A 290 4.18 -0.66 30.99
C LEU A 290 3.36 -1.85 30.52
N ASP A 291 4.04 -2.92 30.10
CA ASP A 291 3.40 -4.19 29.76
C ASP A 291 3.31 -5.08 31.01
N LEU A 292 2.12 -5.61 31.26
CA LEU A 292 1.81 -6.47 32.40
C LEU A 292 1.31 -7.87 31.96
N ASP A 293 1.39 -8.19 30.66
CA ASP A 293 1.02 -9.49 30.08
C ASP A 293 2.31 -10.31 29.80
N PRO A 294 2.68 -11.28 30.66
CA PRO A 294 3.94 -12.02 30.56
C PRO A 294 3.99 -13.12 29.48
#